data_AF-A0A1U7CIP2-F1
#
_entry.id   AF-A0A1U7CIP2-F1
#
_cell.length_a   1.000
_cell.length_b   1.000
_cell.length_c   1.000
_cell.angle_alpha   90.00
_cell.angle_beta   90.00
_cell.angle_gamma   90.00
#
_symmetry.space_group_name_H-M   'P 1'
#
loop_
_entity.id
_entity.type
_entity.pdbx_description
1 polymer ?
#
loop_
_entity_poly.entity_id
_entity_poly.type
_entity_poly.pdbx_seq_one_letter_code
_entity_poly.pdbx_strand_id
1 'polypeptide(L)'
;MTTEPDLPIPNESDPLPDLETDSRFPSGPWVGYFLQSEIPPGRHPMELHLTFRHGVVTGEGRDFVGEFLIRGRYQVEDGKCWWTKRFIGKHDVTYQGYNEGKGIWGNWDIPPSWRGGFYIWPEAMGDPTRRTLHESIDEPVDKVIVSEIPAEVGVGA
;
A
#
# COMPACT_ATOMS: atom_id res chain seq x y z
N MET A 1 -12.19 -25.44 46.00
CA MET A 1 -10.76 -25.18 45.78
C MET A 1 -10.43 -25.73 44.41
N THR A 2 -10.54 -24.90 43.39
CA THR A 2 -10.42 -25.32 41.99
C THR A 2 -9.04 -24.86 41.53
N THR A 3 -8.14 -25.80 41.27
CA THR A 3 -6.81 -25.54 40.71
C THR A 3 -6.97 -25.17 39.24
N GLU A 4 -6.66 -23.92 38.92
CA GLU A 4 -6.47 -23.42 37.55
C GLU A 4 -5.24 -24.12 36.92
N PRO A 5 -5.29 -24.57 35.67
CA PRO A 5 -4.12 -25.12 35.01
C PRO A 5 -3.15 -23.98 34.67
N ASP A 6 -1.92 -24.13 35.15
CA ASP A 6 -0.78 -23.26 34.89
C ASP A 6 -0.48 -23.27 33.37
N LEU A 7 -0.93 -22.23 32.66
CA LEU A 7 -0.61 -22.05 31.25
C LEU A 7 0.84 -21.59 31.14
N PRO A 8 1.68 -22.24 30.32
CA PRO A 8 3.08 -21.85 30.21
C PRO A 8 3.18 -20.40 29.72
N ILE A 9 3.79 -19.55 30.53
CA ILE A 9 4.13 -18.18 30.16
C ILE A 9 5.06 -18.27 28.94
N PRO A 10 4.73 -17.60 27.80
CA PRO A 10 5.61 -17.59 26.65
C PRO A 10 6.98 -17.07 27.07
N ASN A 11 8.02 -17.86 26.80
CA ASN A 11 9.39 -17.53 27.15
C ASN A 11 9.81 -16.28 26.35
N GLU A 12 10.04 -15.14 27.02
CA GLU A 12 10.49 -13.87 26.40
C GLU A 12 11.86 -13.97 25.67
N SER A 13 12.50 -15.15 25.72
CA SER A 13 13.81 -15.43 25.13
C SER A 13 13.77 -16.10 23.77
N ASP A 14 12.61 -16.25 23.13
CA ASP A 14 12.61 -16.62 21.72
C ASP A 14 13.31 -15.50 20.94
N PRO A 15 14.41 -15.79 20.23
CA PRO A 15 15.07 -14.77 19.42
C PRO A 15 14.03 -14.18 18.49
N LEU A 16 13.93 -12.85 18.48
CA LEU A 16 13.08 -12.13 17.55
C LEU A 16 13.22 -12.82 16.20
N PRO A 17 12.11 -13.24 15.57
CA PRO A 17 12.19 -13.91 14.28
C PRO A 17 13.14 -13.08 13.42
N ASP A 18 14.20 -13.71 12.91
CA ASP A 18 15.22 -13.13 12.01
C ASP A 18 14.58 -12.56 10.72
N LEU A 19 13.83 -11.47 10.88
CA LEU A 19 13.01 -10.81 9.90
C LEU A 19 13.84 -9.75 9.19
N GLU A 20 13.39 -9.37 8.01
CA GLU A 20 13.96 -8.24 7.29
C GLU A 20 13.87 -6.94 8.10
N THR A 21 14.94 -6.15 8.04
CA THR A 21 15.09 -4.88 8.77
C THR A 21 15.10 -3.67 7.85
N ASP A 22 15.29 -3.85 6.54
CA ASP A 22 15.12 -2.75 5.57
C ASP A 22 13.67 -2.23 5.63
N SER A 23 13.53 -0.91 5.81
CA SER A 23 12.24 -0.25 6.01
C SER A 23 11.29 -0.34 4.81
N ARG A 24 11.79 -0.74 3.63
CA ARG A 24 10.95 -1.04 2.47
C ARG A 24 10.21 -2.35 2.63
N PHE A 25 10.73 -3.30 3.39
CA PHE A 25 10.22 -4.66 3.47
C PHE A 25 9.76 -5.05 4.89
N PRO A 26 8.91 -4.26 5.56
CA PRO A 26 8.41 -4.63 6.87
C PRO A 26 7.50 -5.85 6.76
N SER A 27 7.68 -6.81 7.67
CA SER A 27 6.72 -7.90 7.84
C SER A 27 5.48 -7.42 8.59
N GLY A 28 4.35 -8.11 8.39
CA GLY A 28 3.07 -7.79 9.00
C GLY A 28 1.98 -7.49 7.97
N PRO A 29 0.98 -6.66 8.33
CA PRO A 29 -0.17 -6.38 7.48
C PRO A 29 0.14 -5.35 6.38
N TRP A 30 -0.36 -5.65 5.18
CA TRP A 30 -0.22 -4.85 3.97
C TRP A 30 -1.59 -4.73 3.29
N VAL A 31 -1.81 -3.60 2.64
CA VAL A 31 -3.02 -3.33 1.85
C VAL A 31 -2.63 -2.80 0.49
N GLY A 32 -3.57 -2.81 -0.44
CA GLY A 32 -3.43 -2.09 -1.68
C GLY A 32 -4.46 -2.53 -2.69
N TYR A 33 -4.06 -2.53 -3.96
CA TYR A 33 -4.94 -2.91 -5.05
C TYR A 33 -4.19 -3.53 -6.22
N PHE A 34 -4.95 -4.24 -7.05
CA PHE A 34 -4.57 -4.55 -8.41
C PHE A 34 -5.54 -3.93 -9.41
N LEU A 35 -5.05 -3.69 -10.62
CA LEU A 35 -5.82 -3.21 -11.76
C LEU A 35 -6.06 -4.37 -12.70
N GLN A 36 -7.28 -4.53 -13.20
CA GLN A 36 -7.58 -5.50 -14.26
C GLN A 36 -8.43 -4.84 -15.36
N SER A 37 -8.20 -5.25 -16.60
CA SER A 37 -9.00 -4.84 -17.76
C SER A 37 -10.23 -5.73 -17.96
N GLU A 38 -10.21 -6.92 -17.37
CA GLU A 38 -11.23 -7.95 -17.49
C GLU A 38 -12.42 -7.68 -16.56
N ILE A 39 -13.51 -8.42 -16.72
CA ILE A 39 -14.76 -8.17 -16.01
C ILE A 39 -14.70 -8.66 -14.55
N PRO A 40 -15.01 -7.83 -13.54
CA PRO A 40 -15.31 -6.39 -13.62
C PRO A 40 -14.03 -5.53 -13.78
N PRO A 41 -13.96 -4.59 -14.74
CA PRO A 41 -12.74 -3.80 -14.96
C PRO A 41 -12.54 -2.80 -13.82
N GLY A 42 -11.28 -2.46 -13.57
CA GLY A 42 -10.92 -1.36 -12.68
C GLY A 42 -9.96 -1.75 -11.57
N ARG A 43 -10.05 -0.99 -10.47
CA ARG A 43 -9.20 -1.12 -9.29
C ARG A 43 -9.88 -2.00 -8.25
N HIS A 44 -9.20 -3.06 -7.84
CA HIS A 44 -9.69 -4.03 -6.87
C HIS A 44 -8.82 -4.06 -5.62
N PRO A 45 -9.38 -3.82 -4.43
CA PRO A 45 -8.61 -3.83 -3.20
C PRO A 45 -8.15 -5.25 -2.84
N MET A 46 -7.04 -5.34 -2.12
CA MET A 46 -6.56 -6.58 -1.52
C MET A 46 -5.88 -6.32 -0.18
N GLU A 47 -6.03 -7.29 0.72
CA GLU A 47 -5.43 -7.31 2.05
C GLU A 47 -4.46 -8.49 2.12
N LEU A 48 -3.30 -8.28 2.73
CA LEU A 48 -2.22 -9.26 2.80
C LEU A 48 -1.56 -9.25 4.18
N HIS A 49 -1.02 -10.38 4.58
CA HIS A 49 -0.04 -10.48 5.65
C HIS A 49 1.25 -11.05 5.06
N LEU A 50 2.32 -10.25 5.05
CA LEU A 50 3.58 -10.60 4.42
C LEU A 50 4.67 -10.83 5.47
N THR A 51 5.52 -11.82 5.24
CA THR A 51 6.73 -12.08 6.01
C THR A 51 7.93 -12.00 5.07
N PHE A 52 8.83 -11.07 5.35
CA PHE A 52 10.10 -10.86 4.65
C PHE A 52 11.24 -11.38 5.53
N ARG A 53 12.06 -12.26 4.96
CA ARG A 53 13.20 -12.88 5.65
C ARG A 53 14.20 -13.41 4.64
N HIS A 54 15.46 -13.04 4.78
CA HIS A 54 16.57 -13.60 3.98
C HIS A 54 16.33 -13.58 2.46
N GLY A 55 15.76 -12.50 1.93
CA GLY A 55 15.44 -12.37 0.50
C GLY A 55 14.27 -13.25 0.04
N VAL A 56 13.50 -13.81 0.95
CA VAL A 56 12.28 -14.59 0.70
C VAL A 56 11.06 -13.84 1.24
N VAL A 57 10.03 -13.73 0.40
CA VAL A 57 8.71 -13.25 0.82
C VAL A 57 7.73 -14.42 0.84
N THR A 58 7.00 -14.53 1.94
CA THR A 58 5.87 -15.45 2.10
C THR A 58 4.69 -14.69 2.66
N GLY A 59 3.48 -15.22 2.49
CA GLY A 59 2.32 -14.59 3.09
C GLY A 59 1.03 -15.22 2.65
N GLU A 60 -0.04 -14.59 3.11
CA GLU A 60 -1.41 -14.93 2.82
C GLU A 60 -2.22 -13.66 2.64
N GLY A 61 -3.42 -13.78 2.11
CA GLY A 61 -4.30 -12.64 1.94
C GLY A 61 -5.60 -13.00 1.27
N ARG A 62 -6.38 -11.97 1.00
CA ARG A 62 -7.69 -12.09 0.34
C ARG A 62 -7.98 -10.88 -0.53
N ASP A 63 -8.79 -11.13 -1.55
CA ASP A 63 -9.42 -10.12 -2.39
C ASP A 63 -10.80 -10.62 -2.84
N PHE A 64 -11.42 -9.94 -3.82
CA PHE A 64 -12.74 -10.34 -4.32
C PHE A 64 -12.76 -11.70 -5.04
N VAL A 65 -11.61 -12.22 -5.50
CA VAL A 65 -11.48 -13.53 -6.15
C VAL A 65 -11.42 -14.64 -5.09
N GLY A 66 -10.83 -14.37 -3.92
CA GLY A 66 -10.83 -15.23 -2.75
C GLY A 66 -9.53 -15.18 -1.96
N GLU A 67 -9.35 -16.19 -1.10
CA GLU A 67 -8.13 -16.37 -0.30
C GLU A 67 -6.97 -16.91 -1.15
N PHE A 68 -5.75 -16.47 -0.82
CA PHE A 68 -4.54 -16.84 -1.54
C PHE A 68 -3.31 -16.93 -0.64
N LEU A 69 -2.31 -17.63 -1.14
CA LEU A 69 -0.95 -17.70 -0.56
C LEU A 69 0.06 -17.00 -1.46
N ILE A 70 1.10 -16.44 -0.87
CA ILE A 70 2.21 -15.79 -1.56
C ILE A 70 3.51 -16.53 -1.24
N ARG A 71 4.32 -16.74 -2.29
CA ARG A 71 5.70 -17.20 -2.14
C ARG A 71 6.58 -16.61 -3.24
N GLY A 72 7.70 -16.02 -2.85
CA GLY A 72 8.61 -15.37 -3.79
C GLY A 72 9.90 -14.89 -3.16
N ARG A 73 10.51 -13.89 -3.79
CA ARG A 73 11.78 -13.30 -3.36
C ARG A 73 11.75 -11.78 -3.48
N TYR A 74 12.66 -11.15 -2.75
CA TYR A 74 12.93 -9.73 -2.85
C TYR A 74 14.45 -9.49 -2.75
N GLN A 75 14.89 -8.33 -3.21
CA GLN A 75 16.28 -7.88 -3.16
C GLN A 75 16.33 -6.50 -2.54
N VAL A 76 17.20 -6.35 -1.55
CA VAL A 76 17.40 -5.07 -0.85
C VAL A 76 18.23 -4.13 -1.71
N GLU A 77 19.15 -4.65 -2.50
CA GLU A 77 20.12 -3.87 -3.28
C GLU A 77 19.43 -2.93 -4.27
N ASP A 78 18.38 -3.40 -4.95
CA ASP A 78 17.66 -2.65 -5.99
C ASP A 78 16.15 -2.58 -5.77
N GLY A 79 15.65 -3.12 -4.66
CA GLY A 79 14.23 -3.09 -4.31
C GLY A 79 13.36 -4.03 -5.12
N LYS A 80 13.92 -4.89 -5.99
CA LYS A 80 13.13 -5.83 -6.80
C LYS A 80 12.39 -6.84 -5.96
N CYS A 81 11.19 -7.19 -6.40
CA CYS A 81 10.36 -8.21 -5.81
C CYS A 81 9.66 -9.04 -6.89
N TRP A 82 9.57 -10.34 -6.68
CA TRP A 82 8.78 -11.21 -7.54
C TRP A 82 8.22 -12.38 -6.74
N TRP A 83 6.97 -12.73 -6.98
CA TRP A 83 6.32 -13.83 -6.28
C TRP A 83 5.21 -14.46 -7.11
N THR A 84 4.80 -15.65 -6.68
CA THR A 84 3.58 -16.28 -7.14
C THR A 84 2.51 -16.09 -6.07
N LYS A 85 1.34 -15.63 -6.50
CA LYS A 85 0.10 -15.62 -5.72
C LYS A 85 -0.74 -16.81 -6.17
N ARG A 86 -1.00 -17.75 -5.25
CA ARG A 86 -1.78 -18.97 -5.51
C ARG A 86 -3.12 -18.88 -4.82
N PHE A 87 -4.19 -18.83 -5.60
CA PHE A 87 -5.54 -18.98 -5.06
C PHE A 87 -5.81 -20.44 -4.69
N ILE A 88 -6.36 -20.68 -3.50
CA ILE A 88 -6.59 -22.04 -2.99
C ILE A 88 -7.53 -22.81 -3.92
N GLY A 89 -7.03 -23.93 -4.47
CA GLY A 89 -7.79 -24.79 -5.39
C GLY A 89 -8.08 -24.18 -6.77
N LYS A 90 -7.43 -23.06 -7.15
CA LYS A 90 -7.67 -22.36 -8.41
C LYS A 90 -6.37 -22.23 -9.23
N HIS A 91 -5.97 -21.01 -9.56
CA HIS A 91 -4.85 -20.70 -10.44
C HIS A 91 -3.78 -19.88 -9.73
N ASP A 92 -2.61 -19.82 -10.38
CA ASP A 92 -1.47 -19.01 -9.98
C ASP A 92 -1.44 -17.71 -10.78
N VAL A 93 -0.97 -16.64 -10.12
CA VAL A 93 -0.74 -15.33 -10.71
C VAL A 93 0.71 -14.94 -10.42
N THR A 94 1.43 -14.53 -11.45
CA THR A 94 2.81 -14.05 -11.31
C THR A 94 2.80 -12.57 -11.01
N TYR A 95 3.62 -12.13 -10.05
CA TYR A 95 3.82 -10.73 -9.70
C TYR A 95 5.30 -10.36 -9.82
N GLN A 96 5.57 -9.20 -10.40
CA GLN A 96 6.91 -8.61 -10.51
C GLN A 96 6.82 -7.11 -10.25
N GLY A 97 7.69 -6.58 -9.40
CA GLY A 97 7.63 -5.18 -9.01
C GLY A 97 8.86 -4.68 -8.26
N TYR A 98 8.75 -3.47 -7.74
CA TYR A 98 9.82 -2.73 -7.09
C TYR A 98 9.29 -2.04 -5.84
N ASN A 99 10.14 -1.90 -4.83
CA ASN A 99 9.90 -1.06 -3.67
C ASN A 99 10.99 0.01 -3.53
N GLU A 100 10.56 1.25 -3.60
CA GLU A 100 11.43 2.44 -3.52
C GLU A 100 11.12 3.27 -2.25
N GLY A 101 10.50 2.66 -1.23
CA GLY A 101 10.20 3.30 0.05
C GLY A 101 8.76 3.74 0.25
N LYS A 102 7.89 3.52 -0.75
CA LYS A 102 6.46 3.88 -0.69
C LYS A 102 5.55 2.68 -0.93
N GLY A 103 6.02 1.48 -0.66
CA GLY A 103 5.33 0.24 -0.99
C GLY A 103 5.78 -0.37 -2.31
N ILE A 104 5.25 -1.55 -2.63
CA ILE A 104 5.63 -2.35 -3.79
C ILE A 104 4.63 -2.10 -4.92
N TRP A 105 5.13 -1.70 -6.08
CA TRP A 105 4.34 -1.49 -7.28
C TRP A 105 4.93 -2.26 -8.46
N GLY A 106 4.10 -2.61 -9.43
CA GLY A 106 4.57 -3.35 -10.60
C GLY A 106 3.43 -3.97 -11.38
N ASN A 107 3.69 -5.15 -11.94
CA ASN A 107 2.77 -5.87 -12.81
C ASN A 107 2.44 -7.26 -12.28
N TRP A 108 1.24 -7.70 -12.57
CA TRP A 108 0.82 -9.08 -12.45
C TRP A 108 0.46 -9.65 -13.83
N ASP A 109 0.62 -10.95 -14.01
CA ASP A 109 0.22 -11.67 -15.22
C ASP A 109 -0.28 -13.09 -14.94
N ILE A 110 -1.22 -13.52 -15.78
CA ILE A 110 -1.68 -14.91 -15.92
C ILE A 110 -1.58 -15.24 -17.41
N PRO A 111 -0.64 -16.12 -17.81
CA PRO A 111 -0.51 -16.51 -19.20
C PRO A 111 -1.80 -17.12 -19.76
N PRO A 112 -2.12 -16.89 -21.04
CA PRO A 112 -1.31 -16.16 -22.04
C PRO A 112 -1.64 -14.66 -22.16
N SER A 113 -2.73 -14.16 -21.57
CA SER A 113 -3.33 -12.88 -21.99
C SER A 113 -3.65 -11.91 -20.87
N TRP A 114 -3.83 -12.37 -19.63
CA TRP A 114 -4.31 -11.49 -18.55
C TRP A 114 -3.13 -10.84 -17.85
N ARG A 115 -3.23 -9.54 -17.64
CA ARG A 115 -2.19 -8.76 -16.98
C ARG A 115 -2.75 -7.47 -16.43
N GLY A 116 -2.04 -6.89 -15.48
CA GLY A 116 -2.38 -5.58 -14.97
C GLY A 116 -1.29 -4.98 -14.10
N GLY A 117 -1.59 -3.81 -13.56
CA GLY A 117 -0.75 -3.16 -12.55
C GLY A 117 -1.17 -3.54 -11.15
N PHE A 118 -0.28 -3.39 -10.18
CA PHE A 118 -0.64 -3.46 -8.77
C PHE A 118 0.15 -2.42 -7.98
N TYR A 119 -0.38 -2.08 -6.81
CA TYR A 119 0.33 -1.27 -5.83
C TYR A 119 -0.13 -1.68 -4.42
N ILE A 120 0.82 -2.08 -3.58
CA ILE A 120 0.60 -2.45 -2.17
C ILE A 120 1.56 -1.70 -1.26
N TRP A 121 1.15 -1.45 -0.03
CA TRP A 121 1.94 -0.77 0.98
C TRP A 121 1.64 -1.34 2.37
N PRO A 122 2.56 -1.20 3.34
CA PRO A 122 2.30 -1.59 4.72
C PRO A 122 1.14 -0.79 5.28
N GLU A 123 0.22 -1.41 6.03
CA GLU A 123 -0.93 -0.70 6.62
C GLU A 123 -0.49 0.49 7.50
N ALA A 124 0.60 0.30 8.25
CA ALA A 124 1.18 1.33 9.13
C ALA A 124 1.67 2.58 8.39
N MET A 125 1.89 2.51 7.07
CA MET A 125 2.29 3.67 6.25
C MET A 125 1.13 4.66 6.03
N GLY A 126 -0.12 4.20 6.17
CA GLY A 126 -1.30 4.94 5.68
C GLY A 126 -1.42 4.89 4.15
N ASP A 127 -2.55 5.33 3.60
CA ASP A 127 -2.82 5.29 2.16
C ASP A 127 -1.99 6.34 1.39
N PRO A 128 -0.97 5.94 0.62
CA PRO A 128 -0.12 6.85 -0.13
C PRO A 128 -0.80 7.41 -1.38
N THR A 129 -1.97 6.89 -1.75
CA THR A 129 -2.75 7.33 -2.92
C THR A 129 -3.70 8.47 -2.59
N ARG A 130 -3.95 8.73 -1.30
CA ARG A 130 -4.80 9.82 -0.85
C ARG A 130 -4.02 11.14 -0.93
N ARG A 131 -4.56 12.12 -1.67
CA ARG A 131 -4.03 13.49 -1.64
C ARG A 131 -4.33 14.10 -0.27
N THR A 132 -3.32 14.25 0.58
CA THR A 132 -3.40 15.16 1.72
C THR A 132 -3.26 16.59 1.21
N LEU A 133 -4.37 17.33 1.23
CA LEU A 133 -4.38 18.77 1.02
C LEU A 133 -3.55 19.38 2.17
N HIS A 134 -2.30 19.76 1.93
CA HIS A 134 -1.54 20.54 2.91
C HIS A 134 -2.08 21.97 2.88
N GLU A 135 -2.82 22.30 3.94
CA GLU A 135 -3.39 23.60 4.27
C GLU A 135 -2.32 24.50 4.90
N SER A 136 -1.95 25.59 4.21
CA SER A 136 -1.67 26.93 4.77
C SER A 136 -0.94 27.79 3.72
N ILE A 137 -1.68 28.50 2.87
CA ILE A 137 -1.21 29.78 2.32
C ILE A 137 -1.79 30.83 3.27
N ASP A 138 -0.96 31.33 4.18
CA ASP A 138 -1.27 32.51 4.96
C ASP A 138 -1.14 33.71 4.00
N GLU A 139 -2.26 34.21 3.47
CA GLU A 139 -2.26 35.41 2.62
C GLU A 139 -1.98 36.64 3.50
N PRO A 140 -1.00 37.51 3.15
CA PRO A 140 -0.80 38.75 3.87
C PRO A 140 -1.98 39.70 3.61
N VAL A 141 -2.54 40.25 4.69
CA VAL A 141 -3.60 41.27 4.65
C VAL A 141 -3.04 42.56 4.07
N ASP A 142 -3.28 42.82 2.79
CA ASP A 142 -3.02 44.13 2.19
C ASP A 142 -4.12 45.11 2.59
N LYS A 143 -3.73 46.09 3.42
CA LYS A 143 -4.54 47.22 3.85
C LYS A 143 -4.91 48.09 2.63
N VAL A 144 -6.18 48.08 2.26
CA VAL A 144 -6.73 49.03 1.28
C VAL A 144 -6.74 50.43 1.92
N ILE A 145 -5.82 51.29 1.48
CA ILE A 145 -5.89 52.74 1.69
C ILE A 145 -6.89 53.28 0.67
N VAL A 146 -8.06 53.72 1.14
CA VAL A 146 -9.04 54.45 0.33
C VAL A 146 -8.65 55.93 0.35
N SER A 147 -8.16 56.44 -0.78
CA SER A 147 -8.06 57.89 -1.02
C SER A 147 -9.12 58.29 -2.04
N GLU A 148 -10.13 59.00 -1.56
CA GLU A 148 -11.17 59.71 -2.31
C GLU A 148 -10.57 60.79 -3.21
N ILE A 149 -11.05 60.93 -4.46
CA ILE A 149 -11.30 62.23 -5.13
C ILE A 149 -12.14 62.03 -6.44
N PRO A 150 -12.88 63.05 -6.94
CA PRO A 150 -14.33 62.96 -7.16
C PRO A 150 -14.82 63.22 -8.61
N ALA A 151 -16.16 63.29 -8.70
CA ALA A 151 -17.16 63.34 -9.77
C ALA A 151 -16.98 64.15 -11.08
N GLU A 152 -17.98 63.87 -11.97
CA GLU A 152 -18.50 64.61 -13.14
C GLU A 152 -17.94 64.16 -14.52
N VAL A 153 -18.70 63.91 -15.62
CA VAL A 153 -19.83 64.64 -16.24
C VAL A 153 -20.60 63.74 -17.26
N GLY A 154 -21.95 63.84 -17.29
CA GLY A 154 -22.85 63.90 -18.47
C GLY A 154 -23.05 62.67 -19.41
N VAL A 155 -24.11 62.49 -20.23
CA VAL A 155 -25.36 63.21 -20.61
C VAL A 155 -26.28 62.20 -21.35
N GLY A 156 -27.62 62.35 -21.26
CA GLY A 156 -28.59 62.03 -22.32
C GLY A 156 -29.35 60.69 -22.16
N ALA A 157 -30.66 60.59 -22.34
CA ALA A 157 -31.69 61.48 -22.90
C ALA A 157 -33.06 61.16 -22.26
#